data_AF-A0A1X7AF45-F1
#
_entry.id   AF-A0A1X7AF45-F1
#
_cell.length_a   1.000
_cell.length_b   1.000
_cell.length_c   1.000
_cell.angle_alpha   90.00
_cell.angle_beta   90.00
_cell.angle_gamma   90.00
#
_symmetry.space_group_name_H-M   'P 1'
#
loop_
_entity.id
_entity.type
_entity.pdbx_description
1 polymer ?
#
loop_
_entity_poly.entity_id
_entity_poly.type
_entity_poly.pdbx_seq_one_letter_code
_entity_poly.pdbx_strand_id
1 'polypeptide(L)'
;MKYGEIELALGQEGLFELSRTKKAIGYGFSKDGAVSLYINTETRSDKNTLILHPRFESVKARLLSIDGIIPGTAPQRFSSNYGQFPKGETPAGKENYFGLPFGVEHRAALDDLLDILSTPTSESQSRPVKPTKKAAVNVEPPITPQTRQSITSSVEFSPQTSVQESSSVQTPASKGFVVAVGVVCTLAAVLVMNWL
;
A
#
# COMPACT_ATOMS: atom_id res chain seq x y z
N MET A 1 -12.88 8.55 -6.48
CA MET A 1 -12.57 10.00 -6.55
C MET A 1 -11.38 10.27 -7.46
N LYS A 2 -11.47 11.35 -8.25
CA LYS A 2 -10.35 11.82 -9.09
C LYS A 2 -9.35 12.61 -8.24
N TYR A 3 -8.10 12.74 -8.71
CA TYR A 3 -7.04 13.43 -7.95
C TYR A 3 -7.43 14.88 -7.57
N GLY A 4 -8.08 15.63 -8.47
CA GLY A 4 -8.47 17.02 -8.21
C GLY A 4 -9.52 17.17 -7.11
N GLU A 5 -10.39 16.17 -6.94
CA GLU A 5 -11.38 16.15 -5.85
C GLU A 5 -10.68 15.86 -4.51
N ILE A 6 -9.71 14.96 -4.50
CA ILE A 6 -8.90 14.63 -3.32
C ILE A 6 -8.05 15.85 -2.92
N GLU A 7 -7.37 16.50 -3.87
CA GLU A 7 -6.56 17.70 -3.61
C GLU A 7 -7.39 18.83 -2.97
N LEU A 8 -8.59 19.10 -3.51
CA LEU A 8 -9.51 20.09 -2.94
C LEU A 8 -9.95 19.70 -1.53
N ALA A 9 -10.30 18.44 -1.34
CA ALA A 9 -10.73 17.86 -0.08
C ALA A 9 -9.65 17.97 1.01
N LEU A 10 -8.40 17.61 0.71
CA LEU A 10 -7.29 17.70 1.66
C LEU A 10 -7.03 19.15 2.11
N GLY A 11 -7.16 20.11 1.19
CA GLY A 11 -7.04 21.53 1.52
C GLY A 11 -8.13 22.02 2.45
N GLN A 12 -9.36 21.50 2.32
CA GLN A 12 -10.48 21.80 3.22
C GLN A 12 -10.29 21.20 4.62
N GLU A 13 -9.70 20.00 4.71
CA GLU A 13 -9.35 19.36 5.99
C GLU A 13 -8.12 19.97 6.68
N GLY A 14 -7.56 21.05 6.12
CA GLY A 14 -6.44 21.77 6.72
C GLY A 14 -5.09 21.06 6.57
N LEU A 15 -4.97 20.08 5.67
CA LEU A 15 -3.66 19.52 5.32
C LEU A 15 -2.88 20.53 4.46
N PHE A 16 -1.59 20.62 4.72
CA PHE A 16 -0.68 21.52 4.02
C PHE A 16 0.04 20.79 2.89
N GLU A 17 0.08 21.39 1.71
CA GLU A 17 0.96 20.95 0.63
C GLU A 17 2.40 21.27 1.01
N LEU A 18 3.23 20.23 1.08
CA LEU A 18 4.64 20.34 1.48
C LEU A 18 5.60 20.10 0.31
N SER A 19 5.14 19.43 -0.74
CA SER A 19 5.94 19.21 -1.94
C SER A 19 5.04 19.01 -3.16
N ARG A 20 5.48 19.48 -4.32
CA ARG A 20 4.79 19.26 -5.59
C ARG A 20 5.80 18.92 -6.68
N THR A 21 5.48 17.86 -7.41
CA THR A 21 6.20 17.45 -8.62
C THR A 21 5.18 17.25 -9.74
N LYS A 22 5.66 17.00 -10.95
CA LYS A 22 4.77 16.64 -12.08
C LYS A 22 3.95 15.36 -11.79
N LYS A 23 4.45 14.48 -10.92
CA LYS A 23 3.95 13.11 -10.75
C LYS A 23 3.28 12.85 -9.40
N ALA A 24 3.52 13.73 -8.43
CA ALA A 24 3.05 13.56 -7.07
C ALA A 24 2.93 14.90 -6.35
N ILE A 25 1.94 15.01 -5.47
CA ILE A 25 1.75 16.14 -4.56
C ILE A 25 1.76 15.60 -3.13
N GLY A 26 2.68 16.06 -2.30
CA GLY A 26 2.85 15.59 -0.92
C GLY A 26 2.17 16.52 0.07
N TYR A 27 1.41 15.93 1.00
CA TYR A 27 0.68 16.64 2.05
C TYR A 27 1.13 16.20 3.45
N GLY A 28 1.02 17.12 4.40
CA GLY A 28 1.21 16.84 5.82
C GLY A 28 0.22 17.60 6.71
N PHE A 29 0.10 17.14 7.96
CA PHE A 29 -0.79 17.74 8.96
C PHE A 29 -0.25 19.06 9.57
N SER A 30 0.99 19.43 9.24
CA SER A 30 1.62 20.68 9.70
C SER A 30 2.52 21.23 8.60
N LYS A 31 2.63 22.56 8.51
CA LYS A 31 3.47 23.26 7.51
C LYS A 31 4.95 22.90 7.59
N ASP A 32 5.44 22.66 8.80
CA ASP A 32 6.84 22.27 9.06
C ASP A 32 6.97 20.76 9.29
N GLY A 33 5.89 20.00 9.07
CA GLY A 33 5.82 18.57 9.31
C GLY A 33 6.47 17.74 8.20
N ALA A 34 6.55 16.43 8.44
CA ALA A 34 6.90 15.48 7.39
C ALA A 34 5.69 15.19 6.48
N VAL A 35 5.95 14.91 5.20
CA VAL A 35 4.93 14.40 4.28
C VAL A 35 4.34 13.11 4.84
N SER A 36 3.03 13.14 5.05
CA SER A 36 2.25 12.04 5.61
C SER A 36 1.61 11.21 4.50
N LEU A 37 1.30 11.83 3.38
CA LEU A 37 0.72 11.17 2.21
C LEU A 37 1.10 11.89 0.92
N TYR A 38 1.01 11.18 -0.19
CA TYR A 38 1.14 11.71 -1.54
C TYR A 38 -0.14 11.43 -2.33
N ILE A 39 -0.55 12.39 -3.16
CA ILE A 39 -1.48 12.16 -4.27
C ILE A 39 -0.64 11.81 -5.50
N ASN A 40 -0.91 10.68 -6.13
CA ASN A 40 -0.30 10.30 -7.40
C ASN A 40 -1.08 10.96 -8.55
N THR A 41 -0.45 11.88 -9.28
CA THR A 41 -1.10 12.62 -10.37
C THR A 41 -1.02 11.90 -11.72
N GLU A 42 -0.19 10.85 -11.85
CA GLU A 42 -0.04 10.10 -13.11
C GLU A 42 -0.97 8.89 -13.20
N THR A 43 -1.53 8.43 -12.08
CA THR A 43 -2.37 7.24 -12.11
C THR A 43 -3.67 7.51 -12.86
N ARG A 44 -3.97 6.63 -13.81
CA ARG A 44 -5.32 6.51 -14.41
C ARG A 44 -6.21 5.56 -13.61
N SER A 45 -5.64 4.89 -12.61
CA SER A 45 -6.33 3.93 -11.76
C SER A 45 -6.68 4.59 -10.44
N ASP A 46 -7.96 4.54 -10.11
CA ASP A 46 -8.50 5.08 -8.86
C ASP A 46 -7.93 4.36 -7.63
N LYS A 47 -7.37 3.15 -7.80
CA LYS A 47 -6.86 2.30 -6.72
C LYS A 47 -5.53 2.76 -6.11
N ASN A 48 -4.83 3.66 -6.80
CA ASN A 48 -3.47 4.07 -6.42
C ASN A 48 -3.32 5.60 -6.42
N THR A 49 -4.43 6.30 -6.22
CA THR A 49 -4.48 7.76 -6.24
C THR A 49 -3.88 8.35 -4.97
N LEU A 50 -4.03 7.67 -3.84
CA LEU A 50 -3.51 8.09 -2.54
C LEU A 50 -2.43 7.14 -2.07
N ILE A 51 -1.24 7.64 -1.75
CA ILE A 51 -0.13 6.86 -1.24
C ILE A 51 0.21 7.35 0.17
N LEU A 52 -0.02 6.52 1.18
CA LEU A 52 0.26 6.87 2.58
C LEU A 52 1.69 6.51 2.97
N HIS A 53 2.24 7.26 3.91
CA HIS A 53 3.55 6.99 4.48
C HIS A 53 3.56 5.62 5.19
N PRO A 54 4.60 4.77 5.02
CA PRO A 54 4.68 3.44 5.65
C PRO A 54 4.56 3.39 7.17
N ARG A 55 4.74 4.53 7.84
CA ARG A 55 4.49 4.67 9.30
C ARG A 55 3.06 4.31 9.70
N PHE A 56 2.12 4.35 8.75
CA PHE A 56 0.73 4.01 8.96
C PHE A 56 0.41 2.54 8.68
N GLU A 57 1.42 1.67 8.51
CA GLU A 57 1.19 0.23 8.26
C GLU A 57 0.43 -0.44 9.42
N SER A 58 0.64 0.00 10.67
CA SER A 58 -0.08 -0.54 11.84
C SER A 58 -1.59 -0.30 11.76
N VAL A 59 -2.01 0.88 11.27
CA VAL A 59 -3.43 1.23 11.15
C VAL A 59 -4.06 0.78 9.83
N LYS A 60 -3.30 0.16 8.94
CA LYS A 60 -3.77 -0.27 7.61
C LYS A 60 -5.01 -1.15 7.65
N ALA A 61 -5.09 -2.11 8.59
CA ALA A 61 -6.26 -2.96 8.72
C ALA A 61 -7.52 -2.14 9.06
N ARG A 62 -7.37 -1.12 9.90
CA ARG A 62 -8.45 -0.18 10.26
C ARG A 62 -8.82 0.70 9.06
N LEU A 63 -7.85 1.18 8.30
CA LEU A 63 -8.10 1.94 7.06
C LEU A 63 -8.88 1.12 6.03
N LEU A 64 -8.54 -0.16 5.86
CA LEU A 64 -9.25 -1.07 4.94
C LEU A 64 -10.64 -1.48 5.41
N SER A 65 -11.01 -1.18 6.66
CA SER A 65 -12.35 -1.41 7.19
C SER A 65 -13.33 -0.27 6.89
N ILE A 66 -12.83 0.87 6.40
CA ILE A 66 -13.65 2.01 6.00
C ILE A 66 -14.34 1.68 4.67
N ASP A 67 -15.65 1.86 4.63
CA ASP A 67 -16.43 1.70 3.40
C ASP A 67 -15.99 2.75 2.35
N GLY A 68 -15.78 2.31 1.11
CA GLY A 68 -15.25 3.16 0.04
C GLY A 68 -13.72 3.33 -0.01
N ILE A 69 -12.95 2.68 0.87
CA ILE A 69 -11.50 2.55 0.71
C ILE A 69 -11.16 1.31 -0.14
N ILE A 70 -10.49 1.55 -1.26
CA ILE A 70 -10.04 0.48 -2.16
C ILE A 70 -8.58 0.14 -1.84
N PRO A 71 -8.25 -1.13 -1.54
CA PRO A 71 -6.85 -1.53 -1.40
C PRO A 71 -6.10 -1.31 -2.72
N GLY A 72 -4.97 -0.62 -2.65
CA GLY A 72 -4.11 -0.45 -3.80
C GLY A 72 -3.43 -1.75 -4.23
N THR A 73 -2.90 -1.74 -5.44
CA THR A 73 -2.26 -2.93 -6.01
C THR A 73 -0.85 -3.08 -5.45
N ALA A 74 -0.63 -4.05 -4.57
CA ALA A 74 0.72 -4.36 -4.08
C ALA A 74 1.58 -5.04 -5.16
N PRO A 75 2.92 -4.87 -5.14
CA PRO A 75 3.70 -3.86 -4.43
C PRO A 75 3.88 -2.60 -5.29
N GLN A 76 3.53 -1.41 -4.77
CA GLN A 76 3.90 -0.15 -5.45
C GLN A 76 5.19 0.41 -4.87
N ARG A 77 6.24 0.21 -5.65
CA ARG A 77 7.49 0.94 -5.55
C ARG A 77 7.34 2.18 -6.39
N PHE A 78 7.68 3.31 -5.81
CA PHE A 78 7.51 4.60 -6.45
C PHE A 78 8.85 5.18 -6.87
N SER A 79 8.80 5.98 -7.93
CA SER A 79 9.96 6.71 -8.45
C SER A 79 10.49 7.76 -7.46
N SER A 80 11.56 8.47 -7.83
CA SER A 80 12.22 9.51 -7.02
C SER A 80 11.33 10.67 -6.56
N ASN A 81 10.09 10.79 -7.04
CA ASN A 81 9.15 11.87 -6.69
C ASN A 81 8.57 11.75 -5.28
N TYR A 82 8.80 10.63 -4.60
CA TYR A 82 8.32 10.34 -3.25
C TYR A 82 9.45 10.49 -2.24
N GLY A 83 10.31 11.49 -2.44
CA GLY A 83 11.62 11.63 -1.79
C GLY A 83 11.61 11.62 -0.25
N GLN A 84 10.47 11.93 0.36
CA GLN A 84 10.29 11.94 1.82
C GLN A 84 9.85 10.59 2.41
N PHE A 85 9.51 9.61 1.56
CA PHE A 85 9.19 8.26 2.02
C PHE A 85 10.47 7.45 2.24
N PRO A 86 10.43 6.38 3.05
CA PRO A 86 11.57 5.50 3.19
C PRO A 86 11.84 4.76 1.86
N LYS A 87 13.12 4.46 1.64
CA LYS A 87 13.56 3.59 0.54
C LYS A 87 13.59 2.14 1.01
N GLY A 88 13.27 1.23 0.11
CA GLY A 88 13.43 -0.21 0.31
C GLY A 88 14.13 -0.84 -0.89
N GLU A 89 14.90 -1.90 -0.63
CA GLU A 89 15.57 -2.65 -1.68
C GLU A 89 14.59 -3.46 -2.53
N THR A 90 14.84 -3.49 -3.83
CA THR A 90 14.17 -4.41 -4.76
C THR A 90 14.84 -5.78 -4.74
N PRO A 91 14.12 -6.85 -5.12
CA PRO A 91 14.76 -8.13 -5.45
C PRO A 91 15.87 -7.98 -6.51
N ALA A 92 15.80 -6.91 -7.31
CA ALA A 92 16.80 -6.54 -8.31
C ALA A 92 17.93 -5.61 -7.79
N GLY A 93 18.04 -5.40 -6.47
CA GLY A 93 19.11 -4.59 -5.85
C GLY A 93 19.02 -3.07 -6.05
N LYS A 94 17.96 -2.57 -6.69
CA LYS A 94 17.68 -1.12 -6.80
C LYS A 94 16.93 -0.62 -5.58
N GLU A 95 17.36 0.51 -5.01
CA GLU A 95 16.59 1.25 -4.01
C GLU A 95 15.45 2.01 -4.67
N ASN A 96 14.22 1.83 -4.17
CA ASN A 96 13.08 2.65 -4.57
C ASN A 96 12.30 3.08 -3.33
N TYR A 97 11.63 4.23 -3.45
CA TYR A 97 10.69 4.69 -2.43
C TYR A 97 9.49 3.74 -2.35
N PHE A 98 8.98 3.49 -1.15
CA PHE A 98 7.78 2.67 -0.98
C PHE A 98 6.76 3.37 -0.08
N GLY A 99 5.50 3.10 -0.35
CA GLY A 99 4.35 3.68 0.34
C GLY A 99 3.17 2.71 0.30
N LEU A 100 2.10 3.08 0.99
CA LEU A 100 0.90 2.26 1.10
C LEU A 100 -0.16 2.80 0.12
N PRO A 101 -0.43 2.12 -0.99
CA PRO A 101 -1.36 2.62 -1.99
C PRO A 101 -2.81 2.34 -1.58
N PHE A 102 -3.65 3.35 -1.80
CA PHE A 102 -5.08 3.30 -1.59
C PHE A 102 -5.82 4.05 -2.70
N GLY A 103 -7.03 3.56 -2.98
CA GLY A 103 -8.06 4.30 -3.68
C GLY A 103 -9.13 4.76 -2.71
N VAL A 104 -9.80 5.84 -3.07
CA VAL A 104 -10.91 6.40 -2.30
C VAL A 104 -12.08 6.63 -3.23
N GLU A 105 -13.23 6.03 -2.95
CA GLU A 105 -14.41 6.10 -3.80
C GLU A 105 -15.17 7.41 -3.64
N HIS A 106 -15.38 7.85 -2.40
CA HIS A 106 -16.18 9.03 -2.05
C HIS A 106 -15.60 9.85 -0.89
N ARG A 107 -16.06 11.09 -0.75
CA ARG A 107 -15.54 12.08 0.23
C ARG A 107 -15.60 11.58 1.68
N ALA A 108 -16.72 10.96 2.10
CA ALA A 108 -16.86 10.45 3.45
C ALA A 108 -15.75 9.44 3.84
N ALA A 109 -15.29 8.60 2.90
CA ALA A 109 -14.21 7.65 3.15
C ALA A 109 -12.86 8.35 3.34
N LEU A 110 -12.65 9.47 2.64
CA LEU A 110 -11.46 10.31 2.82
C LEU A 110 -11.47 10.95 4.20
N ASP A 111 -12.62 11.44 4.65
CA ASP A 111 -12.77 12.10 5.95
C ASP A 111 -12.50 11.11 7.10
N ASP A 112 -13.10 9.92 7.05
CA ASP A 112 -12.85 8.85 8.02
C ASP A 112 -11.38 8.39 8.01
N LEU A 113 -10.77 8.32 6.82
CA LEU A 113 -9.35 7.99 6.68
C LEU A 113 -8.49 9.04 7.37
N LEU A 114 -8.76 10.33 7.15
CA LEU A 114 -7.99 11.43 7.74
C LEU A 114 -8.17 11.50 9.25
N ASP A 115 -9.38 11.23 9.76
CA ASP A 115 -9.63 11.10 11.21
C ASP A 115 -8.72 10.04 11.84
N ILE A 116 -8.65 8.85 11.22
CA ILE A 116 -7.78 7.75 11.68
C ILE A 116 -6.29 8.14 11.62
N LEU A 117 -5.87 8.86 10.59
CA LEU A 117 -4.48 9.29 10.44
C LEU A 117 -4.09 10.41 11.41
N SER A 118 -5.05 11.24 11.80
CA SER A 118 -4.85 12.33 12.76
C SER A 118 -4.86 11.85 14.21
N THR A 119 -5.51 10.71 14.50
CA THR A 119 -5.54 10.16 15.83
C THR A 119 -4.14 9.61 16.20
N PRO A 120 -3.53 10.08 17.30
CA PRO A 120 -2.26 9.53 17.76
C PRO A 120 -2.46 8.05 18.07
N THR A 121 -1.81 7.17 17.30
CA THR A 121 -1.93 5.73 17.45
C THR A 121 -1.34 5.34 18.81
N SER A 122 -2.19 5.18 19.83
CA SER A 122 -1.79 4.80 21.19
C SER A 122 -1.36 3.33 21.30
N GLU A 123 -0.87 2.72 20.22
CA GLU A 123 -0.34 1.35 20.19
C GLU A 123 1.14 1.25 20.59
N SER A 124 1.71 2.30 21.19
CA SER A 124 2.83 2.10 22.11
C SER A 124 2.30 1.71 23.50
N GLN A 125 1.97 0.43 23.70
CA GLN A 125 2.10 -0.35 24.96
C GLN A 125 1.16 -1.57 25.02
N SER A 126 1.26 -2.50 24.08
CA SER A 126 1.27 -3.90 24.51
C SER A 126 2.68 -4.15 25.08
N ARG A 127 2.91 -3.76 26.34
CA ARG A 127 4.10 -4.21 27.08
C ARG A 127 4.16 -5.73 26.92
N PRO A 128 5.31 -6.34 26.61
CA PRO A 128 5.46 -7.77 26.80
C PRO A 128 5.12 -8.04 28.27
N VAL A 129 4.01 -8.72 28.51
CA VAL A 129 3.68 -9.24 29.83
C VAL A 129 4.84 -10.20 30.13
N LYS A 130 5.79 -9.73 30.94
CA LYS A 130 6.83 -10.58 31.54
C LYS A 130 6.08 -11.80 32.06
N PRO A 131 6.42 -13.03 31.66
CA PRO A 131 5.82 -14.20 32.28
C PRO A 131 6.18 -14.15 33.75
N THR A 132 5.22 -13.78 34.59
CA THR A 132 5.33 -13.91 36.04
C THR A 132 5.58 -15.39 36.27
N LYS A 133 6.81 -15.75 36.62
CA LYS A 133 7.14 -17.08 37.13
C LYS A 133 6.16 -17.37 38.25
N LYS A 134 5.13 -18.17 37.97
CA LYS A 134 4.30 -18.76 39.00
C LYS A 134 5.26 -19.56 39.86
N ALA A 135 5.39 -19.15 41.12
CA ALA A 135 6.04 -19.94 42.14
C ALA A 135 5.39 -21.33 42.12
N ALA A 136 6.23 -22.35 42.03
CA ALA A 136 5.84 -23.74 42.13
C ALA A 136 5.16 -23.96 43.49
N VAL A 137 3.86 -24.19 43.47
CA VAL A 137 3.19 -24.86 44.59
C VAL A 137 3.32 -26.35 44.32
N ASN A 138 4.20 -26.95 45.10
CA ASN A 138 4.40 -28.39 45.20
C ASN A 138 3.11 -29.03 45.72
N VAL A 139 2.36 -29.72 44.84
CA VAL A 139 1.41 -30.74 45.26
C VAL A 139 1.73 -32.01 44.48
N GLU A 140 2.35 -32.92 45.22
CA GLU A 140 2.64 -34.30 44.87
C GLU A 140 1.34 -35.05 44.52
N PRO A 141 1.26 -35.73 43.36
CA PRO A 141 0.26 -36.76 43.14
C PRO A 141 0.85 -38.16 43.36
N PRO A 142 0.13 -39.08 44.03
CA PRO A 142 0.60 -40.44 44.22
C PRO A 142 0.47 -41.29 42.94
N ILE A 143 1.62 -41.87 42.57
CA ILE A 143 1.90 -43.15 41.88
C ILE A 143 0.69 -44.11 41.85
N THR A 144 0.24 -44.67 40.70
CA THR A 144 0.72 -45.93 40.08
C THR A 144 0.05 -46.21 38.68
N PRO A 145 0.59 -47.15 37.86
CA PRO A 145 0.46 -47.20 36.39
C PRO A 145 -0.47 -48.29 35.81
N GLN A 146 -0.97 -48.09 34.58
CA GLN A 146 -1.36 -49.13 33.60
C GLN A 146 -1.17 -48.55 32.18
N THR A 147 -0.18 -48.98 31.37
CA THR A 147 -0.06 -50.21 30.55
C THR A 147 -0.88 -50.21 29.25
N ARG A 148 -0.16 -50.06 28.12
CA ARG A 148 -0.45 -50.50 26.72
C ARG A 148 -1.68 -49.85 26.04
N GLN A 149 -1.63 -49.37 24.80
CA GLN A 149 -1.09 -50.03 23.60
C GLN A 149 -0.59 -49.03 22.55
N SER A 150 0.49 -49.43 21.89
CA SER A 150 0.96 -48.91 20.61
C SER A 150 -0.09 -49.12 19.53
N ILE A 151 -0.31 -48.11 18.69
CA ILE A 151 -0.66 -48.35 17.29
C ILE A 151 0.17 -47.39 16.44
N THR A 152 1.22 -47.95 15.86
CA THR A 152 1.92 -47.44 14.70
C THR A 152 0.94 -47.36 13.53
N SER A 153 0.90 -46.24 12.82
CA SER A 153 0.40 -46.19 11.46
C SER A 153 1.27 -45.24 10.67
N SER A 154 2.35 -45.80 10.14
CA SER A 154 3.09 -45.28 9.00
C SER A 154 2.15 -45.29 7.79
N VAL A 155 1.94 -44.14 7.16
CA VAL A 155 1.51 -44.08 5.77
C VAL A 155 2.64 -43.47 4.97
N GLU A 156 3.43 -44.39 4.42
CA GLU A 156 4.37 -44.19 3.34
C GLU A 156 3.58 -44.30 2.03
N PHE A 157 3.58 -43.26 1.21
CA PHE A 157 3.27 -43.39 -0.22
C PHE A 157 4.19 -42.49 -1.03
N SER A 158 4.93 -43.16 -1.92
CA SER A 158 6.00 -42.66 -2.77
C SER A 158 5.53 -41.70 -3.88
N PRO A 159 6.45 -40.91 -4.45
CA PRO A 159 6.16 -40.02 -5.58
C PRO A 159 6.12 -40.82 -6.90
N GLN A 160 5.10 -40.58 -7.73
CA GLN A 160 5.13 -41.02 -9.12
C GLN A 160 5.58 -39.87 -10.02
N THR A 161 6.75 -40.05 -10.60
CA THR A 161 7.27 -39.39 -11.80
C THR A 161 6.41 -39.81 -13.00
N SER A 162 5.97 -38.85 -13.81
CA SER A 162 5.69 -39.11 -15.23
C SER A 162 6.21 -37.93 -16.04
N VAL A 163 7.28 -38.22 -16.78
CA VAL A 163 7.81 -37.41 -17.87
C VAL A 163 6.91 -37.66 -19.07
N GLN A 164 6.37 -36.62 -19.70
CA GLN A 164 6.05 -36.71 -21.12
C GLN A 164 6.44 -35.43 -21.84
N GLU A 165 7.38 -35.65 -22.72
CA GLU A 165 8.02 -34.75 -23.66
C GLU A 165 7.09 -34.47 -24.85
N SER A 166 7.44 -33.40 -25.58
CA SER A 166 7.26 -33.21 -27.02
C SER A 166 6.11 -32.34 -27.54
N SER A 167 6.58 -31.28 -28.21
CA SER A 167 6.07 -30.73 -29.48
C SER A 167 4.89 -29.78 -29.39
N SER A 168 4.75 -28.74 -30.23
CA SER A 168 5.65 -28.02 -31.14
C SER A 168 4.80 -26.84 -31.66
N VAL A 169 5.44 -25.71 -31.94
CA VAL A 169 5.15 -24.81 -33.08
C VAL A 169 3.67 -24.49 -33.40
N GLN A 170 3.25 -23.24 -33.18
CA GLN A 170 2.74 -22.37 -34.27
C GLN A 170 2.48 -20.94 -33.78
N THR A 171 3.23 -20.00 -34.36
CA THR A 171 2.81 -18.62 -34.58
C THR A 171 1.62 -18.60 -35.54
N PRO A 172 0.75 -17.57 -35.42
CA PRO A 172 0.54 -16.77 -36.62
C PRO A 172 0.65 -15.28 -36.35
N ALA A 173 1.26 -14.63 -37.34
CA ALA A 173 1.27 -13.19 -37.53
C ALA A 173 -0.14 -12.65 -37.79
N SER A 174 -0.44 -11.50 -37.20
CA SER A 174 -1.45 -10.56 -37.72
C SER A 174 -0.91 -9.14 -37.51
N LYS A 175 -0.26 -8.57 -38.54
CA LYS A 175 -0.85 -7.56 -39.42
C LYS A 175 -1.30 -6.30 -38.68
N GLY A 176 -0.40 -5.31 -38.73
CA GLY A 176 -0.63 -3.90 -39.02
C GLY A 176 -1.88 -3.22 -38.47
N PHE A 177 -1.66 -2.22 -37.62
CA PHE A 177 -2.47 -1.01 -37.65
C PHE A 177 -1.57 0.22 -37.56
N VAL A 178 -1.56 0.97 -38.66
CA VAL A 178 -0.98 2.31 -38.83
C VAL A 178 -2.12 3.29 -38.65
N VAL A 179 -2.11 4.15 -37.62
CA VAL A 179 -2.83 5.44 -37.60
C VAL A 179 -2.08 6.35 -36.63
N ALA A 180 -1.17 7.18 -37.15
CA ALA A 180 -1.37 8.55 -37.63
C ALA A 180 -1.03 9.59 -36.56
N VAL A 181 0.05 10.30 -36.86
CA VAL A 181 0.56 11.49 -36.21
C VAL A 181 -0.48 12.59 -36.33
N GLY A 182 -0.91 13.13 -35.19
CA GLY A 182 -1.79 14.30 -35.10
C GLY A 182 -1.22 15.30 -34.11
N VAL A 183 -0.16 16.00 -34.52
CA VAL A 183 0.34 17.20 -33.85
C VAL A 183 -0.59 18.34 -34.24
N VAL A 184 -1.35 18.86 -33.29
CA VAL A 184 -1.99 20.18 -33.42
C VAL A 184 -1.52 21.03 -32.26
N CYS A 185 -0.43 21.75 -32.51
CA CYS A 185 -0.03 22.91 -31.73
C CYS A 185 -1.04 24.03 -31.99
N THR A 186 -1.78 24.43 -30.97
CA THR A 186 -2.49 25.72 -31.00
C THR A 186 -1.85 26.61 -29.94
N LEU A 187 -1.00 27.52 -30.39
CA LEU A 187 -0.49 28.66 -29.62
C LEU A 187 -1.68 29.58 -29.28
N ALA A 188 -2.05 29.64 -28.00
CA ALA A 188 -2.88 30.72 -27.50
C ALA A 188 -1.96 31.88 -27.11
N ALA A 189 -1.92 32.89 -27.98
CA ALA A 189 -1.29 34.17 -27.69
C ALA A 189 -2.09 34.90 -26.60
N VAL A 190 -1.45 35.14 -25.45
CA VAL A 190 -1.95 36.02 -24.40
C VAL A 190 -1.71 37.46 -24.86
N LEU A 191 -2.79 38.15 -25.20
CA LEU A 191 -2.80 39.58 -25.49
C LEU A 191 -2.87 40.31 -24.14
N VAL A 192 -1.73 40.89 -23.76
CA VAL A 192 -1.59 41.86 -22.68
C VAL A 192 -2.34 43.13 -23.09
N MET A 193 -3.33 43.57 -22.31
CA MET A 193 -3.78 44.96 -22.34
C MET A 193 -4.03 45.49 -20.92
N ASN A 194 -3.08 46.34 -20.53
CA ASN A 194 -3.20 47.62 -19.85
C ASN A 194 -3.94 47.72 -18.51
N TRP A 195 -3.11 47.99 -17.50
CA TRP A 195 -3.39 48.75 -16.29
C TRP A 195 -4.06 50.09 -16.57
N LEU A 196 -4.99 50.43 -15.67
CA LEU A 196 -5.40 51.78 -15.29
C LEU A 196 -4.78 52.09 -13.92
#